data_AF-A0A499UDR0-F1
#
_entry.id   AF-A0A499UDR0-F1
#
_cell.length_a   1.000
_cell.length_b   1.000
_cell.length_c   1.000
_cell.angle_alpha   90.00
_cell.angle_beta   90.00
_cell.angle_gamma   90.00
#
_symmetry.space_group_name_H-M   'P 1'
#
loop_
_entity.id
_entity.type
_entity.pdbx_description
1 polymer ?
#
loop_
_entity_poly.entity_id
_entity_poly.type
_entity_poly.pdbx_seq_one_letter_code
_entity_poly.pdbx_strand_id
1 'polypeptide(L)' 'MTTSAGQLLQRNLLYTAVTRASRGVVLTGQATAVHRALTNTHTRRRFTALEHRIRQQTAATLQPRAIHPAGQLALS' A
#
# COMPACT_ATOMS: atom_id res chain seq x y z
N MET A 1 8.31 0.47 33.38
CA MET A 1 7.51 -0.10 32.26
C MET A 1 7.48 0.94 31.16
N THR A 2 8.25 0.76 30.09
CA THR A 2 8.47 1.78 29.04
C THR A 2 7.23 1.92 28.15
N THR A 3 6.51 3.02 28.30
CA THR A 3 5.23 3.32 27.62
C THR A 3 5.38 3.70 26.14
N SER A 4 6.59 3.71 25.60
CA SER A 4 6.92 4.24 24.26
C SER A 4 6.58 3.30 23.10
N ALA A 5 6.54 1.97 23.31
CA ALA A 5 6.29 1.01 22.23
C ALA A 5 4.81 0.97 21.77
N GLY A 6 3.88 1.59 22.51
CA GLY A 6 2.46 1.53 22.22
C GLY A 6 2.07 2.05 20.82
N GLN A 7 2.83 3.01 20.27
CA GLN A 7 2.61 3.56 18.93
C GLN A 7 2.93 2.57 17.80
N LEU A 8 3.78 1.57 18.07
CA LEU A 8 4.20 0.54 17.11
C LEU A 8 3.25 -0.66 17.05
N LEU A 9 2.29 -0.75 17.97
CA LEU A 9 1.28 -1.81 17.98
C LEU A 9 0.24 -1.57 16.88
N GLN A 10 0.61 -1.93 15.66
CA GLN A 10 -0.20 -1.83 14.45
C GLN A 10 -0.25 -3.19 13.74
N ARG A 11 -1.33 -3.45 13.01
CA ARG A 11 -1.52 -4.72 12.31
C ARG A 11 -0.39 -4.99 11.33
N ASN A 12 0.06 -3.97 10.60
CA ASN A 12 1.09 -4.12 9.58
C ASN A 12 2.44 -4.56 10.15
N LEU A 13 2.77 -4.10 11.36
CA LEU A 13 4.03 -4.49 12.00
C LEU A 13 3.96 -5.93 12.51
N LEU A 14 2.86 -6.31 13.15
CA LEU A 14 2.63 -7.69 13.60
C LEU A 14 2.60 -8.67 12.41
N TYR A 15 1.87 -8.34 11.35
CA TYR A 15 1.82 -9.15 10.12
C TYR A 15 3.22 -9.38 9.53
N THR A 16 4.04 -8.35 9.46
CA THR A 16 5.41 -8.46 8.95
C THR A 16 6.26 -9.38 9.81
N ALA A 17 6.21 -9.22 11.14
CA ALA A 17 6.95 -10.09 12.05
C ALA A 17 6.54 -11.57 11.91
N VAL A 18 5.24 -11.83 11.78
CA VAL A 18 4.70 -13.19 11.61
C VAL A 18 5.10 -13.80 10.26
N THR A 19 4.94 -13.05 9.17
CA THR A 19 5.18 -13.56 7.80
C THR A 19 6.65 -13.69 7.43
N ARG A 20 7.55 -13.02 8.15
CA ARG A 20 9.00 -13.16 7.96
C ARG A 20 9.57 -14.47 8.51
N ALA A 21 8.81 -15.22 9.31
CA ALA A 21 9.28 -16.47 9.88
C ALA A 21 9.11 -17.63 8.89
N SER A 22 10.19 -18.38 8.67
CA SER A 22 10.24 -19.49 7.71
C SER A 22 9.84 -20.84 8.29
N ARG A 23 10.03 -21.03 9.60
CA ARG A 23 9.83 -22.33 10.28
C ARG A 23 8.85 -22.28 11.46
N GLY A 24 8.61 -21.10 12.02
CA GLY A 24 7.72 -20.91 13.15
C GLY A 24 7.93 -19.57 13.86
N VAL A 25 6.93 -19.13 14.62
CA VAL A 25 6.92 -17.88 15.38
C VAL A 25 6.54 -18.17 16.83
N VAL A 26 7.25 -17.57 17.78
CA VAL A 26 6.85 -17.50 19.18
C VAL A 26 6.63 -16.03 19.55
N LEU A 27 5.46 -15.71 20.07
CA LEU A 27 5.13 -14.37 20.54
C LEU A 27 5.32 -14.29 22.06
N THR A 28 6.22 -13.42 22.51
CA THR A 28 6.48 -13.17 23.93
C THR A 28 6.00 -11.79 24.34
N GLY A 29 5.26 -11.69 25.44
CA GLY A 29 4.77 -10.41 25.96
C GLY A 29 3.31 -10.49 26.40
N GLN A 30 2.61 -9.36 26.32
CA GLN A 30 1.23 -9.24 26.79
C GLN A 30 0.24 -9.61 25.68
N ALA A 31 -0.71 -10.49 25.97
CA ALA A 31 -1.80 -10.83 25.04
C ALA A 31 -2.61 -9.57 24.62
N THR A 32 -2.77 -8.61 25.53
CA THR A 32 -3.42 -7.32 25.24
C THR A 32 -2.66 -6.49 24.21
N ALA A 33 -1.33 -6.60 24.12
CA ALA A 33 -0.55 -5.91 23.10
C ALA A 33 -0.81 -6.50 21.70
N VAL A 34 -0.97 -7.82 21.60
CA VAL A 34 -1.36 -8.50 20.34
C VAL A 34 -2.76 -8.05 19.92
N HIS A 35 -3.72 -8.07 20.84
CA HIS A 35 -5.08 -7.59 20.56
C HIS A 35 -5.10 -6.14 20.08
N ARG A 36 -4.36 -5.24 20.76
CA ARG A 36 -4.20 -3.84 20.36
C ARG A 36 -3.59 -3.69 18.96
N ALA A 37 -2.58 -4.48 18.63
CA ALA A 37 -1.99 -4.47 17.30
C ALA A 37 -2.97 -4.92 16.22
N LEU A 38 -3.80 -5.94 16.50
CA LEU A 38 -4.79 -6.46 15.55
C LEU A 38 -5.96 -5.51 15.29
N THR A 39 -6.44 -4.82 16.34
CA THR A 39 -7.54 -3.84 16.25
C THR A 39 -7.08 -2.50 15.67
N ASN A 40 -5.82 -2.13 15.88
CA ASN A 40 -5.21 -0.94 15.28
C ASN A 40 -4.95 -1.12 13.77
N THR A 41 -6.03 -0.97 12.99
CA THR A 41 -6.02 -0.99 11.52
C THR A 41 -5.77 0.41 10.95
N HIS A 42 -5.78 1.45 11.79
CA HIS A 42 -5.42 2.81 11.44
C HIS A 42 -3.91 2.92 11.18
N THR A 43 -3.52 2.52 9.97
CA THR A 43 -2.23 2.94 9.43
C THR A 43 -2.31 4.45 9.26
N ARG A 44 -1.35 5.22 9.78
CA ARG A 44 -1.28 6.66 9.54
C ARG A 44 -1.47 6.94 8.04
N ARG A 45 -2.30 7.91 7.70
CA ARG A 45 -2.53 8.31 6.30
C ARG A 45 -1.18 8.58 5.63
N ARG A 46 -0.90 7.86 4.55
CA ARG A 46 0.30 8.08 3.73
C ARG A 46 -0.01 9.21 2.75
N PHE A 47 0.62 10.36 2.93
CA PHE A 47 0.53 11.47 1.98
C PHE A 47 1.39 11.16 0.76
N THR A 48 0.79 10.54 -0.27
CA THR A 48 1.48 10.19 -1.51
C THR A 48 0.66 10.67 -2.71
N ALA A 49 1.33 11.09 -3.78
CA ALA A 49 0.70 11.52 -5.03
C ALA A 49 0.54 10.38 -6.06
N LEU A 50 0.98 9.15 -5.72
CA LEU A 50 1.01 8.03 -6.67
C LEU A 50 -0.39 7.66 -7.17
N GLU A 51 -1.36 7.57 -6.26
CA GLU A 51 -2.75 7.31 -6.60
C GLU A 51 -3.28 8.33 -7.62
N HIS A 52 -2.98 9.61 -7.39
CA HIS A 52 -3.40 10.69 -8.28
C HIS A 52 -2.75 10.58 -9.67
N ARG A 53 -1.44 10.31 -9.73
CA ARG A 53 -0.69 10.13 -10.99
C ARG A 53 -1.23 8.95 -11.80
N ILE A 54 -1.48 7.81 -11.16
CA ILE A 54 -2.05 6.63 -11.84
C ILE A 54 -3.40 6.97 -12.45
N ARG A 55 -4.31 7.62 -11.70
CA ARG A 55 -5.63 8.00 -12.21
C ARG A 55 -5.57 8.96 -13.40
N GLN A 56 -4.68 9.95 -13.37
CA GLN A 56 -4.48 10.87 -14.51
C GLN A 56 -3.97 10.13 -15.75
N GLN A 57 -2.99 9.23 -15.61
CA GLN A 57 -2.43 8.47 -16.73
C GLN A 57 -3.43 7.47 -17.32
N THR A 58 -4.23 6.81 -16.48
CA THR A 58 -5.31 5.94 -16.97
C THR A 58 -6.33 6.75 -17.78
N ALA A 59 -6.72 7.95 -17.31
CA ALA A 59 -7.63 8.83 -18.06
C ALA A 59 -7.04 9.29 -19.41
N ALA A 60 -5.74 9.55 -19.48
CA ALA A 60 -5.05 9.87 -20.73
C ALA A 60 -4.94 8.65 -21.68
N THR A 61 -4.83 7.44 -21.14
CA THR A 61 -4.70 6.20 -21.93
C THR A 61 -6.03 5.72 -22.51
N LEU A 62 -7.15 5.98 -21.81
CA LEU A 62 -8.51 5.67 -22.29
C LEU A 62 -9.04 6.66 -23.34
N GLN A 63 -8.24 7.65 -23.74
CA GLN A 63 -8.54 8.46 -24.91
C GLN A 63 -8.62 7.53 -26.13
N PRO A 64 -9.77 7.48 -26.86
CA PRO A 64 -9.84 6.71 -28.10
C PRO A 64 -8.72 7.21 -29.00
N ARG A 65 -7.78 6.33 -29.35
CA ARG A 65 -6.79 6.66 -30.37
C ARG A 65 -7.58 7.02 -31.62
N ALA A 66 -7.61 8.31 -31.97
CA ALA A 66 -8.23 8.76 -33.20
C ALA A 66 -7.55 7.99 -34.34
N ILE A 67 -8.26 7.04 -34.92
CA ILE A 67 -7.82 6.38 -36.13
C ILE A 67 -7.98 7.46 -37.21
N HIS A 68 -6.91 8.17 -37.54
CA HIS A 68 -6.93 9.13 -38.64
C HIS A 68 -7.05 8.33 -39.94
N PRO A 69 -8.17 8.43 -40.69
CA PRO A 69 -8.38 7.66 -41.92
C PRO A 69 -7.62 8.23 -43.13
N ALA A 70 -6.82 9.29 -42.96
CA ALA A 70 -6.04 9.89 -44.04
C ALA A 70 -4.58 9.46 -43.93
N GLY A 71 -4.10 8.73 -44.94
CA GLY A 71 -2.74 8.21 -45.02
C GLY A 71 -1.67 9.29 -44.84
N GLN A 72 -0.81 9.11 -43.84
CA GLN A 72 0.38 9.93 -43.59
C GLN A 72 1.54 9.60 -44.56
N LEU A 73 1.22 9.20 -45.80
CA LEU A 73 2.19 8.91 -46.86
C LEU A 73 1.72 9.55 -48.16
N ALA A 74 1.61 10.88 -48.19
CA ALA A 74 1.38 11.62 -49.43
C ALA A 74 1.89 13.06 -49.31
N LEU A 75 3.20 13.24 -49.09
CA LEU A 75 3.96 14.42 -49.54
C LEU A 75 5.41 14.01 -49.81
N SER A 76 5.66 13.50 -51.02
CA SER A 76 6.94 13.53 -51.74
C SER A 76 6.61 13.65 -53.23
#